data_AF-A0A433STC6-F1
#
_entry.id   AF-A0A433STC6-F1
#
_cell.length_a   1.000
_cell.length_b   1.000
_cell.length_c   1.000
_cell.angle_alpha   90.00
_cell.angle_beta   90.00
_cell.angle_gamma   90.00
#
_symmetry.space_group_name_H-M   'P 1'
#
loop_
_entity.id
_entity.type
_entity.pdbx_description
1 polymer ?
#
loop_
_entity_poly.entity_id
_entity_poly.type
_entity_poly.pdbx_seq_one_letter_code
_entity_poly.pdbx_strand_id
1 'polypeptide(L)'
;MTPASESLREASLPTVLLTTKTKTCIGTWNIRTLYKPGRIAQVSKEMKEYSLKILGLCETRWTGADRRTLEVEERSLQDVRAKRGADAASDHQLVIAVLKLKLKAYRDQADRLAHKFNVQYLKNKAKAEEYKDQVRKEELQGQYSELSQKVKRSTKQDKKNFIHELTEEAETAAAKGDMKRLYDITRTLSGKNRSTSCSVKDKDGKAITCKAKQRERWAEHFKEILNRPPPPKPPEVSDQVKLWRYQHAQAKLSRLAGEAAKTGLQINIQKTETMRINEKQANPLHLEGKNIKEVNKFTYLGSVVDKHGGTEEDIKSRTNKARFAFNSLRPIWNSSTLSIHGPRPYPTRSCGDAQIGHTLRKPPTDITRQSLEWNPQGKRKVGRPKQTWRRSMEAEIRSAGRTWTELKSDAQNRVRWRGVALALCSSGDPEA
;
A
#
# COMPACT_ATOMS: atom_id res chain seq x y z
N MET A 1 -16.37 -8.59 -28.52
CA MET A 1 -15.81 -7.22 -28.51
C MET A 1 -16.55 -6.43 -27.42
N THR A 2 -15.83 -5.95 -26.41
CA THR A 2 -16.37 -5.16 -25.29
C THR A 2 -15.98 -3.70 -25.46
N PRO A 3 -16.88 -2.71 -25.28
CA PRO A 3 -16.46 -1.33 -25.13
C PRO A 3 -15.91 -1.13 -23.72
N ALA A 4 -14.68 -0.64 -23.68
CA ALA A 4 -13.99 -0.19 -22.48
C ALA A 4 -14.30 1.29 -22.26
N SER A 5 -14.90 1.64 -21.12
CA SER A 5 -14.61 2.85 -20.32
C SER A 5 -15.77 3.22 -19.39
N GLU A 6 -15.84 2.64 -18.20
CA GLU A 6 -16.43 3.31 -17.06
C GLU A 6 -15.40 3.31 -15.93
N SER A 7 -14.86 4.49 -15.64
CA SER A 7 -13.83 4.70 -14.62
C SER A 7 -14.45 4.71 -13.23
N LEU A 8 -13.72 4.21 -12.23
CA LEU A 8 -14.03 4.24 -10.79
C LEU A 8 -14.24 5.67 -10.18
N ARG A 9 -14.44 6.72 -10.98
CA ARG A 9 -14.59 8.12 -10.54
C ARG A 9 -16.04 8.59 -10.37
N GLU A 10 -17.04 7.84 -10.83
CA GLU A 10 -18.46 8.18 -10.59
C GLU A 10 -18.94 7.88 -9.16
N ALA A 11 -18.12 7.25 -8.32
CA ALA A 11 -18.43 7.01 -6.92
C ALA A 11 -18.25 8.25 -5.99
N SER A 12 -18.27 9.48 -6.54
CA SER A 12 -17.94 10.70 -5.78
C SER A 12 -19.12 11.61 -5.43
N LEU A 13 -20.37 11.15 -5.60
CA LEU A 13 -21.53 11.78 -4.97
C LEU A 13 -22.36 10.71 -4.25
N PRO A 14 -22.72 10.90 -2.96
CA PRO A 14 -23.63 9.98 -2.28
C PRO A 14 -24.97 10.01 -3.03
N THR A 15 -25.23 8.97 -3.81
CA THR A 15 -26.53 8.79 -4.46
C THR A 15 -27.53 8.60 -3.33
N VAL A 16 -28.44 9.56 -3.15
CA VAL A 16 -29.47 9.49 -2.10
C VAL A 16 -30.42 8.36 -2.46
N LEU A 17 -30.09 7.16 -1.99
CA LEU A 17 -30.71 5.90 -2.41
C LEU A 17 -32.14 5.76 -1.87
N LEU A 18 -32.47 6.49 -0.79
CA LEU A 18 -33.77 6.49 -0.13
C LEU A 18 -34.20 7.94 0.15
N THR A 19 -35.32 8.39 -0.43
CA THR A 19 -35.92 9.71 -0.12
C THR A 19 -37.32 9.53 0.47
N THR A 20 -37.73 10.42 1.37
CA THR A 20 -39.03 10.36 2.07
C THR A 20 -40.24 10.67 1.18
N LYS A 21 -40.00 11.28 0.02
CA LYS A 21 -41.06 11.69 -0.92
C LYS A 21 -41.32 10.65 -2.01
N THR A 22 -40.35 9.80 -2.33
CA THR A 22 -40.46 8.79 -3.39
C THR A 22 -40.80 7.43 -2.83
N LYS A 23 -41.75 6.72 -3.45
CA LYS A 23 -41.98 5.30 -3.16
C LYS A 23 -40.77 4.50 -3.66
N THR A 24 -40.24 3.60 -2.84
CA THR A 24 -39.10 2.75 -3.22
C THR A 24 -39.60 1.34 -3.51
N CYS A 25 -39.42 0.88 -4.74
CA CYS A 25 -39.70 -0.51 -5.11
C CYS A 25 -38.50 -1.38 -4.72
N ILE A 26 -38.76 -2.39 -3.90
CA ILE A 26 -37.77 -3.37 -3.47
C ILE A 26 -38.21 -4.77 -3.92
N GLY A 27 -37.26 -5.61 -4.28
CA GLY A 27 -37.54 -6.99 -4.68
C GLY A 27 -36.58 -7.99 -4.06
N THR A 28 -36.96 -9.27 -4.07
CA THR A 28 -36.07 -10.38 -3.68
C THR A 28 -35.94 -11.42 -4.79
N TRP A 29 -34.72 -11.91 -5.01
CA TRP A 29 -34.41 -12.89 -6.06
C TRP A 29 -33.84 -14.18 -5.47
N ASN A 30 -34.32 -15.33 -5.95
CA ASN A 30 -33.84 -16.62 -5.49
C ASN A 30 -32.43 -16.95 -6.00
N ILE A 31 -31.49 -17.14 -5.07
CA ILE A 31 -30.07 -17.35 -5.39
C ILE A 31 -29.80 -18.66 -6.16
N ARG A 32 -30.64 -19.69 -6.00
CA ARG A 32 -30.48 -21.00 -6.68
C ARG A 32 -30.52 -20.87 -8.21
N THR A 33 -31.12 -19.80 -8.70
CA THR A 33 -31.39 -19.57 -10.12
C THR A 33 -30.26 -18.82 -10.81
N LEU A 34 -29.37 -18.19 -10.04
CA LEU A 34 -28.25 -17.38 -10.52
C LEU A 34 -27.03 -18.20 -10.99
N TYR A 35 -26.97 -19.49 -10.66
CA TYR A 35 -25.84 -20.37 -11.02
C TYR A 35 -25.73 -20.68 -12.52
N LYS A 36 -26.78 -20.41 -13.30
CA LYS A 36 -26.76 -20.63 -14.76
C LYS A 36 -26.19 -19.40 -15.48
N PRO A 37 -25.34 -19.60 -16.51
CA PRO A 37 -24.81 -18.50 -17.31
C PRO A 37 -25.93 -17.69 -17.96
N GLY A 38 -25.79 -16.36 -18.00
CA GLY A 38 -26.79 -15.42 -18.57
C GLY A 38 -27.83 -14.90 -17.57
N ARG A 39 -27.96 -15.50 -16.37
CA ARG A 39 -28.99 -15.11 -15.39
C ARG A 39 -28.74 -13.75 -14.74
N ILE A 40 -27.48 -13.31 -14.64
CA ILE A 40 -27.13 -11.95 -14.17
C ILE A 40 -27.66 -10.87 -15.12
N ALA A 41 -27.57 -11.09 -16.44
CA ALA A 41 -28.10 -10.17 -17.44
C ALA A 41 -29.63 -10.09 -17.36
N GLN A 42 -30.29 -11.22 -17.09
CA GLN A 42 -31.72 -11.28 -16.86
C GLN A 42 -32.13 -10.53 -15.59
N VAL A 43 -31.41 -10.70 -14.47
CA VAL A 43 -31.65 -9.93 -13.24
C VAL A 43 -31.56 -8.42 -13.51
N SER A 44 -30.58 -7.98 -14.30
CA SER A 44 -30.45 -6.58 -14.68
C SER A 44 -31.65 -6.08 -15.51
N LYS A 45 -32.17 -6.90 -16.43
CA LYS A 45 -33.37 -6.58 -17.21
C LYS A 45 -34.61 -6.43 -16.31
N GLU A 46 -34.82 -7.37 -15.40
CA GLU A 46 -35.97 -7.38 -14.48
C GLU A 46 -35.92 -6.21 -13.48
N MET A 47 -34.72 -5.84 -13.00
CA MET A 47 -34.54 -4.64 -12.17
C MET A 47 -34.95 -3.36 -12.91
N LYS A 48 -34.69 -3.27 -14.22
CA LYS A 48 -35.12 -2.13 -15.04
C LYS A 48 -36.62 -2.17 -15.32
N GLU A 49 -37.13 -3.33 -15.73
CA GLU A 49 -38.54 -3.54 -16.10
C GLU A 49 -39.49 -3.24 -14.94
N TYR A 50 -39.16 -3.70 -13.73
CA TYR A 50 -39.96 -3.43 -12.54
C TYR A 50 -39.50 -2.21 -11.74
N SER A 51 -38.55 -1.42 -12.27
CA SER A 51 -38.02 -0.21 -11.63
C SER A 51 -37.57 -0.45 -10.17
N LEU A 52 -36.93 -1.59 -9.92
CA LEU A 52 -36.44 -1.98 -8.59
C LEU A 52 -35.23 -1.11 -8.21
N LYS A 53 -35.32 -0.46 -7.05
CA LYS A 53 -34.22 0.35 -6.49
C LYS A 53 -33.27 -0.49 -5.63
N ILE A 54 -33.80 -1.55 -5.00
CA ILE A 54 -33.03 -2.48 -4.17
C ILE A 54 -33.48 -3.90 -4.51
N LEU A 55 -32.52 -4.80 -4.72
CA LEU A 55 -32.76 -6.23 -4.91
C LEU A 55 -32.01 -7.02 -3.84
N GLY A 56 -32.73 -7.75 -2.99
CA GLY A 56 -32.16 -8.72 -2.06
C GLY A 56 -31.98 -10.08 -2.71
N LEU A 57 -30.85 -10.75 -2.48
CA LEU A 57 -30.66 -12.13 -2.92
C LEU A 57 -31.00 -13.06 -1.74
N CYS A 58 -32.04 -13.89 -1.88
CA CYS A 58 -32.52 -14.76 -0.79
C CYS A 58 -33.09 -16.06 -1.34
N GLU A 59 -32.81 -17.21 -0.72
CA GLU A 59 -33.50 -18.46 -1.04
C GLU A 59 -34.97 -18.39 -0.58
N THR A 60 -35.88 -18.10 -1.51
CA THR A 60 -37.30 -17.89 -1.18
C THR A 60 -38.11 -19.16 -1.49
N ARG A 61 -38.87 -19.66 -0.53
CA ARG A 61 -39.78 -20.82 -0.64
C ARG A 61 -41.24 -20.42 -0.40
N TRP A 62 -41.74 -19.44 -1.15
CA TRP A 62 -43.15 -19.06 -1.05
C TRP A 62 -44.00 -19.95 -1.96
N THR A 63 -45.01 -20.60 -1.38
CA THR A 63 -45.99 -21.41 -2.11
C THR A 63 -47.32 -20.69 -2.10
N GLY A 64 -47.56 -19.87 -3.13
CA GLY A 64 -48.84 -19.17 -3.35
C GLY A 64 -48.64 -17.79 -3.96
N ALA A 65 -49.32 -17.51 -5.07
CA ALA A 65 -49.22 -16.24 -5.80
C ALA A 65 -50.49 -15.39 -5.58
N ASP A 66 -50.67 -14.88 -4.36
CA ASP A 66 -51.82 -14.03 -4.04
C ASP A 66 -51.38 -12.65 -3.55
N ARG A 67 -52.13 -11.62 -3.97
CA ARG A 67 -52.00 -10.24 -3.49
C ARG A 67 -52.50 -10.19 -2.05
N ARG A 68 -51.60 -10.11 -1.08
CA ARG A 68 -51.96 -9.97 0.34
C ARG A 68 -51.77 -8.52 0.80
N THR A 69 -52.82 -7.94 1.35
CA THR A 69 -52.73 -6.70 2.13
C THR A 69 -52.41 -7.13 3.56
N LEU A 70 -51.29 -6.66 4.13
CA LEU A 70 -50.97 -6.95 5.52
C LEU A 70 -51.97 -6.19 6.41
N GLU A 71 -52.88 -6.91 7.04
CA GLU A 71 -53.57 -6.41 8.24
C GLU A 71 -52.57 -6.53 9.39
N VAL A 72 -52.45 -5.46 10.20
CA VAL A 72 -51.57 -5.28 11.36
C VAL A 72 -50.47 -4.23 11.13
N GLU A 73 -50.77 -3.04 11.65
CA GLU A 73 -49.97 -1.92 12.18
C GLU A 73 -48.67 -1.41 11.49
N GLU A 74 -48.03 -2.12 10.58
CA GLU A 74 -46.84 -1.64 9.85
C GLU A 74 -47.21 -1.04 8.48
N ARG A 75 -47.67 0.22 8.48
CA ARG A 75 -48.14 0.96 7.28
C ARG A 75 -47.07 1.28 6.22
N SER A 76 -45.83 0.82 6.38
CA SER A 76 -44.70 1.18 5.52
C SER A 76 -44.61 0.32 4.26
N LEU A 77 -45.02 -0.95 4.31
CA LEU A 77 -44.89 -1.92 3.23
C LEU A 77 -46.23 -2.11 2.50
N GLN A 78 -46.27 -1.80 1.20
CA GLN A 78 -47.48 -1.71 0.38
C GLN A 78 -47.35 -2.60 -0.88
N ASP A 79 -48.47 -3.17 -1.32
CA ASP A 79 -48.63 -3.85 -2.61
C ASP A 79 -47.57 -4.95 -2.90
N VAL A 80 -47.48 -5.95 -2.01
CA VAL A 80 -46.60 -7.11 -2.19
C VAL A 80 -47.19 -8.05 -3.25
N ARG A 81 -46.40 -8.39 -4.26
CA ARG A 81 -46.81 -9.30 -5.34
C ARG A 81 -45.72 -10.31 -5.64
N ALA A 82 -46.11 -11.58 -5.78
CA ALA A 82 -45.27 -12.61 -6.35
C ALA A 82 -45.49 -12.68 -7.86
N LYS A 83 -44.41 -12.57 -8.64
CA LYS A 83 -44.42 -12.73 -10.10
C LYS A 83 -43.59 -13.95 -10.49
N ARG A 84 -44.04 -14.70 -11.49
CA ARG A 84 -43.20 -15.71 -12.13
C ARG A 84 -42.11 -14.98 -12.92
N GLY A 85 -40.86 -15.41 -12.77
CA GLY A 85 -39.74 -14.93 -13.59
C GLY A 85 -39.93 -15.31 -15.07
N ALA A 86 -39.17 -14.70 -15.98
CA ALA A 86 -39.37 -14.80 -17.44
C ALA A 86 -39.23 -16.20 -18.08
N ASP A 87 -39.06 -17.27 -17.30
CA ASP A 87 -38.88 -18.63 -17.79
C ASP A 87 -39.98 -19.52 -17.19
N ALA A 88 -41.02 -19.79 -18.00
CA ALA A 88 -42.27 -20.43 -17.58
C ALA A 88 -42.09 -21.86 -17.02
N ALA A 89 -40.96 -22.50 -17.33
CA ALA A 89 -40.60 -23.84 -16.88
C ALA A 89 -39.72 -23.86 -15.61
N SER A 90 -39.47 -22.70 -15.01
CA SER A 90 -38.61 -22.58 -13.83
C SER A 90 -39.41 -22.10 -12.62
N ASP A 91 -39.21 -22.72 -11.45
CA ASP A 91 -39.87 -22.38 -10.17
C ASP A 91 -39.39 -21.05 -9.57
N HIS A 92 -39.09 -20.08 -10.43
CA HIS A 92 -38.50 -18.80 -10.08
C HIS A 92 -39.62 -17.81 -9.74
N GLN A 93 -39.74 -17.49 -8.46
CA GLN A 93 -40.65 -16.46 -7.99
C GLN A 93 -39.87 -15.21 -7.62
N LEU A 94 -40.24 -14.09 -8.23
CA LEU A 94 -39.78 -12.75 -7.87
C LEU A 94 -40.84 -12.13 -6.96
N VAL A 95 -40.46 -11.77 -5.73
CA VAL A 95 -41.36 -11.03 -4.83
C VAL A 95 -41.01 -9.55 -4.92
N ILE A 96 -42.00 -8.73 -5.24
CA ILE A 96 -41.90 -7.27 -5.36
C ILE A 96 -42.76 -6.64 -4.28
N ALA A 97 -42.24 -5.61 -3.61
CA ALA A 97 -42.97 -4.80 -2.64
C ALA A 97 -42.67 -3.31 -2.82
N VAL A 98 -43.67 -2.47 -2.51
CA VAL A 98 -43.53 -1.01 -2.55
C VAL A 98 -43.43 -0.49 -1.12
N LEU A 99 -42.30 0.12 -0.76
CA LEU A 99 -42.10 0.67 0.57
C LEU A 99 -42.31 2.20 0.57
N LYS A 100 -43.19 2.69 1.46
CA LYS A 100 -43.37 4.11 1.77
C LYS A 100 -42.75 4.41 3.14
N LEU A 101 -41.56 5.01 3.12
CA LEU A 101 -40.82 5.36 4.33
C LEU A 101 -41.28 6.71 4.90
N LYS A 102 -41.65 6.74 6.18
CA LYS A 102 -41.84 7.97 6.97
C LYS A 102 -40.61 8.20 7.85
N LEU A 103 -39.55 8.78 7.29
CA LEU A 103 -38.33 9.08 8.05
C LEU A 103 -38.40 10.51 8.61
N LYS A 104 -38.13 10.65 9.92
CA LYS A 104 -37.89 11.96 10.54
C LYS A 104 -36.46 12.37 10.24
N ALA A 105 -36.26 13.52 9.60
CA ALA A 105 -34.91 14.04 9.35
C ALA A 105 -34.25 14.36 10.70
N TYR A 106 -33.22 13.61 11.07
CA TYR A 106 -32.33 13.97 12.18
C TYR A 106 -31.43 15.10 11.70
N ARG A 107 -31.65 16.31 12.22
CA ARG A 107 -30.80 17.48 11.95
C ARG A 107 -29.97 17.71 13.20
N ASP A 108 -28.68 17.40 13.10
CA ASP A 108 -27.75 17.72 14.17
C ASP A 108 -27.65 19.25 14.28
N GLN A 109 -28.05 19.82 15.43
CA GLN A 109 -27.93 21.26 15.67
C GLN A 109 -26.46 21.68 15.82
N ALA A 110 -25.56 20.73 16.09
CA ALA A 110 -24.13 20.96 16.25
C ALA A 110 -23.41 21.40 14.95
N ASP A 111 -23.98 21.10 13.78
CA ASP A 111 -23.32 21.34 12.48
C ASP A 111 -23.69 22.68 11.82
N ARG A 112 -24.39 23.58 12.53
CA ARG A 112 -24.45 24.98 12.11
C ARG A 112 -23.15 25.67 12.47
N LEU A 113 -22.21 25.73 11.51
CA LEU A 113 -21.18 26.77 11.48
C LEU A 113 -21.86 28.14 11.48
N ALA A 114 -22.02 28.71 12.67
CA ALA A 114 -22.51 30.07 12.88
C ALA A 114 -21.41 31.07 12.48
N HIS A 115 -21.11 31.19 11.19
CA HIS A 115 -20.54 32.43 10.64
C HIS A 115 -20.67 32.46 9.11
N LYS A 116 -21.72 33.06 8.58
CA LYS A 116 -21.85 33.29 7.14
C LYS A 116 -21.22 34.64 6.79
N PHE A 117 -19.89 34.65 6.73
CA PHE A 117 -19.01 35.72 6.25
C PHE A 117 -18.99 37.04 7.04
N ASN A 118 -17.81 37.38 7.58
CA ASN A 118 -17.57 38.67 8.21
C ASN A 118 -17.33 39.74 7.13
N VAL A 119 -18.39 40.50 6.80
CA VAL A 119 -18.41 41.54 5.76
C VAL A 119 -17.42 42.69 6.02
N GLN A 120 -16.90 42.83 7.24
CA GLN A 120 -15.87 43.82 7.55
C GLN A 120 -14.52 43.51 6.88
N TYR A 121 -14.20 42.23 6.63
CA TYR A 121 -12.94 41.87 5.99
C TYR A 121 -12.87 42.26 4.51
N LEU A 122 -14.02 42.44 3.85
CA LEU A 122 -14.09 42.95 2.47
C LEU A 122 -13.72 44.44 2.35
N LYS A 123 -13.76 45.21 3.46
CA LYS A 123 -13.31 46.61 3.48
C LYS A 123 -11.79 46.74 3.60
N ASN A 124 -11.09 45.68 3.98
CA ASN A 124 -9.64 45.70 4.17
C ASN A 124 -8.92 45.32 2.87
N LYS A 125 -8.34 46.33 2.19
CA LYS A 125 -7.66 46.17 0.89
C LYS A 125 -6.53 45.13 0.92
N ALA A 126 -5.82 44.99 2.04
CA ALA A 126 -4.74 44.01 2.17
C ALA A 126 -5.24 42.56 2.14
N LYS A 127 -6.37 42.27 2.79
CA LYS A 127 -6.97 40.92 2.79
C LYS A 127 -7.63 40.57 1.46
N ALA A 128 -8.15 41.57 0.73
CA ALA A 128 -8.66 41.37 -0.61
C ALA A 128 -7.55 40.98 -1.60
N GLU A 129 -6.37 41.61 -1.52
CA GLU A 129 -5.21 41.23 -2.33
C GLU A 129 -4.66 39.84 -1.92
N GLU A 130 -4.59 39.52 -0.63
CA GLU A 130 -4.20 38.18 -0.15
C GLU A 130 -5.13 37.08 -0.70
N TYR A 131 -6.44 37.34 -0.71
CA TYR A 131 -7.41 36.41 -1.29
C TYR A 131 -7.24 36.26 -2.80
N LYS A 132 -6.97 37.34 -3.53
CA LYS A 132 -6.66 37.29 -4.98
C LYS A 132 -5.40 36.48 -5.25
N ASP A 133 -4.35 36.67 -4.46
CA ASP A 133 -3.10 35.90 -4.57
C ASP A 133 -3.34 34.42 -4.27
N GLN A 134 -4.21 34.10 -3.31
CA GLN A 134 -4.57 32.73 -2.99
C GLN A 134 -5.33 32.05 -4.14
N VAL A 135 -6.31 32.73 -4.73
CA VAL A 135 -7.04 32.22 -5.91
C VAL A 135 -6.08 32.03 -7.09
N ARG A 136 -5.19 33.00 -7.34
CA ARG A 136 -4.18 32.91 -8.40
C ARG A 136 -3.20 31.75 -8.17
N LYS A 137 -2.82 31.49 -6.92
CA LYS A 137 -1.97 30.35 -6.53
C LYS A 137 -2.68 29.02 -6.79
N GLU A 138 -3.98 28.92 -6.49
CA GLU A 138 -4.78 27.72 -6.77
C GLU A 138 -4.92 27.47 -8.28
N GLU A 139 -5.16 28.52 -9.08
CA GLU A 139 -5.16 28.43 -10.55
C GLU A 139 -3.81 27.97 -11.10
N LEU A 140 -2.70 28.57 -10.64
CA LEU A 140 -1.35 28.19 -11.03
C LEU A 140 -1.01 26.75 -10.62
N GLN A 141 -1.49 26.29 -9.45
CA GLN A 141 -1.37 24.88 -9.04
C GLN A 141 -2.16 23.95 -9.95
N GLY A 142 -3.37 24.35 -10.37
CA GLY A 142 -4.17 23.62 -11.36
C GLY A 142 -3.43 23.47 -12.69
N GLN A 143 -2.94 24.59 -13.24
CA GLN A 143 -2.17 24.61 -14.49
C GLN A 143 -0.89 23.77 -14.40
N TYR A 144 -0.15 23.86 -13.30
CA TYR A 144 1.04 23.05 -13.07
C TYR A 144 0.71 21.55 -13.00
N SER A 145 -0.37 21.17 -12.32
CA SER A 145 -0.84 19.78 -12.23
C SER A 145 -1.20 19.22 -13.60
N GLU A 146 -1.90 19.99 -14.43
CA GLU A 146 -2.25 19.61 -15.80
C GLU A 146 -1.01 19.47 -16.68
N LEU A 147 -0.10 20.44 -16.66
CA LEU A 147 1.16 20.37 -17.41
C LEU A 147 2.01 19.16 -16.97
N SER A 148 2.11 18.92 -15.66
CA SER A 148 2.81 17.76 -15.11
C SER A 148 2.19 16.44 -15.61
N GLN A 149 0.86 16.35 -15.68
CA GLN A 149 0.19 15.18 -16.25
C GLN A 149 0.46 15.03 -17.75
N LYS A 150 0.43 16.12 -18.52
CA LYS A 150 0.77 16.09 -19.96
C LYS A 150 2.20 15.60 -20.18
N VAL A 151 3.18 16.13 -19.44
CA VAL A 151 4.58 15.68 -19.50
C VAL A 151 4.68 14.19 -19.16
N LYS A 152 4.05 13.74 -18.07
CA LYS A 152 4.04 12.31 -17.70
C LYS A 152 3.42 11.41 -18.76
N ARG A 153 2.37 11.88 -19.46
CA ARG A 153 1.76 11.14 -20.58
C ARG A 153 2.72 11.08 -21.78
N SER A 154 3.36 12.20 -22.15
CA SER A 154 4.37 12.26 -23.21
C SER A 154 5.51 11.30 -22.91
N THR A 155 6.16 11.40 -21.74
CA THR A 155 7.30 10.53 -21.40
C THR A 155 6.95 9.05 -21.40
N LYS A 156 5.72 8.69 -21.01
CA LYS A 156 5.23 7.31 -21.11
C LYS A 156 5.05 6.87 -22.56
N GLN A 157 4.55 7.76 -23.42
CA GLN A 157 4.38 7.50 -24.83
C GLN A 157 5.74 7.37 -25.52
N ASP A 158 6.67 8.30 -25.27
CA ASP A 158 8.03 8.27 -25.81
C ASP A 158 8.76 6.98 -25.41
N LYS A 159 8.61 6.54 -24.16
CA LYS A 159 9.15 5.25 -23.71
C LYS A 159 8.53 4.06 -24.46
N LYS A 160 7.23 4.09 -24.73
CA LYS A 160 6.57 3.02 -25.52
C LYS A 160 7.07 3.03 -26.96
N ASN A 161 7.15 4.20 -27.59
CA ASN A 161 7.65 4.36 -28.95
C ASN A 161 9.08 3.86 -29.07
N PHE A 162 9.96 4.25 -28.14
CA PHE A 162 11.35 3.75 -28.09
C PHE A 162 11.44 2.22 -28.01
N ILE A 163 10.60 1.59 -27.18
CA ILE A 163 10.57 0.12 -27.08
C ILE A 163 10.04 -0.49 -28.38
N HIS A 164 9.01 0.12 -28.97
CA HIS A 164 8.42 -0.33 -30.24
C HIS A 164 9.43 -0.29 -31.39
N GLU A 165 10.15 0.83 -31.54
CA GLU A 165 11.22 1.01 -32.52
C GLU A 165 12.32 -0.04 -32.32
N LEU A 166 12.74 -0.29 -31.09
CA LEU A 166 13.70 -1.35 -30.78
C LEU A 166 13.18 -2.74 -31.17
N THR A 167 11.89 -3.03 -30.95
CA THR A 167 11.32 -4.32 -31.36
C THR A 167 11.24 -4.46 -32.88
N GLU A 168 10.90 -3.41 -33.62
CA GLU A 168 10.94 -3.42 -35.10
C GLU A 168 12.37 -3.59 -35.62
N GLU A 169 13.36 -2.91 -35.03
CA GLU A 169 14.77 -3.11 -35.34
C GLU A 169 15.22 -4.55 -35.05
N ALA A 170 14.73 -5.16 -33.97
CA ALA A 170 15.02 -6.56 -33.67
C ALA A 170 14.44 -7.51 -34.73
N GLU A 171 13.19 -7.29 -35.14
CA GLU A 171 12.53 -8.09 -36.19
C GLU A 171 13.26 -7.98 -37.53
N THR A 172 13.63 -6.76 -37.93
CA THR A 172 14.39 -6.54 -39.17
C THR A 172 15.81 -7.13 -39.11
N ALA A 173 16.50 -7.05 -37.96
CA ALA A 173 17.81 -7.67 -37.76
C ALA A 173 17.72 -9.21 -37.82
N ALA A 174 16.68 -9.80 -37.22
CA ALA A 174 16.42 -11.23 -37.29
C ALA A 174 16.15 -11.68 -38.74
N ALA A 175 15.32 -10.93 -39.48
CA ALA A 175 15.03 -11.20 -40.90
C ALA A 175 16.28 -11.10 -41.79
N LYS A 176 17.22 -10.19 -41.48
CA LYS A 176 18.49 -10.04 -42.19
C LYS A 176 19.59 -11.01 -41.73
N GLY A 177 19.35 -11.81 -40.69
CA GLY A 177 20.35 -12.72 -40.11
C GLY A 177 21.45 -12.03 -39.28
N ASP A 178 21.29 -10.75 -38.93
CA ASP A 178 22.26 -10.02 -38.09
C ASP A 178 22.05 -10.35 -36.61
N MET A 179 22.62 -11.49 -36.21
CA MET A 179 22.55 -12.01 -34.84
C MET A 179 23.20 -11.13 -33.80
N LYS A 180 24.21 -10.32 -34.19
CA LYS A 180 24.89 -9.42 -33.26
C LYS A 180 23.97 -8.26 -32.88
N ARG A 181 23.32 -7.64 -33.87
CA ARG A 181 22.38 -6.55 -33.63
C ARG A 181 21.14 -7.00 -32.86
N LEU A 182 20.59 -8.17 -33.20
CA LEU A 182 19.47 -8.77 -32.46
C LEU A 182 19.83 -9.02 -30.98
N TYR A 183 21.03 -9.55 -30.72
CA TYR A 183 21.49 -9.81 -29.36
C TYR A 183 21.67 -8.51 -28.55
N ASP A 184 22.25 -7.47 -29.15
CA ASP A 184 22.44 -6.17 -28.49
C ASP A 184 21.11 -5.49 -28.13
N ILE A 185 20.12 -5.56 -29.02
CA ILE A 185 18.76 -5.05 -28.76
C ILE A 185 18.08 -5.88 -27.65
N THR A 186 18.15 -7.21 -27.72
CA THR A 186 17.59 -8.11 -26.71
C THR A 186 18.23 -7.90 -25.33
N ARG A 187 19.54 -7.61 -25.30
CA ARG A 187 20.27 -7.24 -24.07
C ARG A 187 19.75 -5.93 -23.48
N THR A 188 19.45 -4.95 -24.33
CA THR A 188 18.91 -3.65 -23.94
C THR A 188 17.49 -3.77 -23.39
N LEU A 189 16.64 -4.58 -24.03
CA LEU A 189 15.24 -4.83 -23.61
C LEU A 189 15.13 -5.68 -22.35
N SER A 190 16.01 -6.67 -22.16
CA SER A 190 15.94 -7.62 -21.05
C SER A 190 16.34 -7.04 -19.69
N GLY A 191 16.88 -5.81 -19.64
CA GLY A 191 17.14 -5.07 -18.39
C GLY A 191 18.06 -5.78 -17.40
N LYS A 192 18.71 -6.88 -17.80
CA LYS A 192 19.68 -7.61 -16.98
C LYS A 192 20.98 -6.83 -16.99
N ASN A 193 21.01 -5.75 -16.21
CA ASN A 193 22.25 -5.25 -15.68
C ASN A 193 22.83 -6.39 -14.84
N ARG A 194 23.79 -7.13 -15.40
CA ARG A 194 24.83 -7.65 -14.53
C ARG A 194 25.35 -6.42 -13.82
N SER A 195 25.20 -6.38 -12.50
CA SER A 195 26.04 -5.52 -11.68
C SER A 195 27.46 -5.98 -11.96
N THR A 196 28.06 -5.47 -13.04
CA THR A 196 29.50 -5.40 -13.11
C THR A 196 29.83 -4.59 -11.88
N SER A 197 30.36 -5.26 -10.85
CA SER A 197 30.97 -4.58 -9.72
C SER A 197 31.77 -3.45 -10.34
N CYS A 198 31.41 -2.20 -10.07
CA CYS A 198 32.00 -1.04 -10.72
C CYS A 198 33.49 -1.12 -10.42
N SER A 199 34.27 -1.65 -11.36
CA SER A 199 35.69 -1.90 -11.16
C SER A 199 36.34 -0.54 -11.31
N VAL A 200 36.56 0.13 -10.17
CA VAL A 200 37.33 1.37 -10.15
C VAL A 200 38.70 1.05 -10.75
N LYS A 201 39.09 1.76 -11.79
CA LYS A 201 40.39 1.58 -12.42
C LYS A 201 41.42 2.44 -11.71
N ASP A 202 42.64 1.93 -11.62
CA ASP A 202 43.80 2.70 -11.21
C ASP A 202 44.15 3.76 -12.27
N LYS A 203 45.09 4.67 -11.97
CA LYS A 203 45.59 5.68 -12.92
C LYS A 203 46.12 5.06 -14.22
N ASP A 204 46.70 3.86 -14.14
CA ASP A 204 47.21 3.09 -15.29
C ASP A 204 46.13 2.20 -15.96
N GLY A 205 44.85 2.39 -15.63
CA GLY A 205 43.74 1.66 -16.26
C GLY A 205 43.48 0.23 -15.76
N LYS A 206 44.26 -0.24 -14.78
CA LYS A 206 44.12 -1.58 -14.16
C LYS A 206 42.91 -1.64 -13.22
N ALA A 207 42.08 -2.67 -13.34
CA ALA A 207 40.87 -2.82 -12.53
C ALA A 207 41.18 -3.17 -11.06
N ILE A 208 40.69 -2.37 -10.13
CA ILE A 208 40.82 -2.58 -8.68
C ILE A 208 39.59 -3.33 -8.16
N THR A 209 39.81 -4.56 -7.71
CA THR A 209 38.77 -5.47 -7.22
C THR A 209 38.52 -5.39 -5.71
N CYS A 210 39.45 -4.84 -4.94
CA CYS A 210 39.36 -4.75 -3.48
C CYS A 210 38.75 -3.42 -2.99
N LYS A 211 37.72 -3.46 -2.14
CA LYS A 211 37.03 -2.28 -1.59
C LYS A 211 37.95 -1.30 -0.84
N ALA A 212 38.98 -1.79 -0.14
CA ALA A 212 39.93 -0.93 0.57
C ALA A 212 40.75 -0.07 -0.42
N LYS A 213 41.30 -0.72 -1.45
CA LYS A 213 42.04 -0.05 -2.53
C LYS A 213 41.15 0.88 -3.36
N GLN A 214 39.87 0.55 -3.53
CA GLN A 214 38.91 1.47 -4.17
C GLN A 214 38.76 2.77 -3.35
N ARG A 215 38.68 2.68 -2.02
CA ARG A 215 38.60 3.87 -1.14
C ARG A 215 39.88 4.71 -1.19
N GLU A 216 41.04 4.08 -1.22
CA GLU A 216 42.32 4.77 -1.39
C GLU A 216 42.39 5.50 -2.73
N ARG A 217 42.01 4.83 -3.83
CA ARG A 217 41.95 5.44 -5.17
C ARG A 217 40.97 6.61 -5.24
N TRP A 218 39.83 6.52 -4.55
CA TRP A 218 38.88 7.63 -4.40
C TRP A 218 39.50 8.77 -3.57
N ALA A 219 40.17 8.47 -2.47
CA ALA A 219 40.83 9.48 -1.63
C ALA A 219 41.93 10.24 -2.41
N GLU A 220 42.70 9.56 -3.24
CA GLU A 220 43.69 10.18 -4.14
C GLU A 220 43.02 11.08 -5.18
N HIS A 221 41.96 10.62 -5.84
CA HIS A 221 41.21 11.41 -6.81
C HIS A 221 40.64 12.70 -6.20
N PHE A 222 40.05 12.59 -5.00
CA PHE A 222 39.50 13.76 -4.31
C PHE A 222 40.58 14.69 -3.76
N LYS A 223 41.75 14.18 -3.34
CA LYS A 223 42.89 15.03 -3.00
C LYS A 223 43.35 15.83 -4.23
N GLU A 224 43.44 15.20 -5.40
CA GLU A 224 43.84 15.84 -6.65
C GLU A 224 42.83 16.89 -7.15
N ILE A 225 41.52 16.61 -7.02
CA ILE A 225 40.47 17.56 -7.42
C ILE A 225 40.31 18.70 -6.40
N LEU A 226 40.37 18.40 -5.10
CA LEU A 226 40.14 19.35 -4.02
C LEU A 226 41.46 19.96 -3.50
N ASN A 227 42.39 20.24 -4.41
CA ASN A 227 43.66 20.91 -4.14
C ASN A 227 43.43 22.36 -3.65
N ARG A 228 43.08 22.53 -2.38
CA ARG A 228 43.32 23.78 -1.66
C ARG A 228 44.35 23.45 -0.58
N PRO A 229 45.59 23.96 -0.66
CA PRO A 229 46.56 23.73 0.40
C PRO A 229 45.96 24.22 1.72
N PRO A 230 46.05 23.42 2.79
CA PRO A 230 45.60 23.86 4.10
C PRO A 230 46.32 25.17 4.43
N PRO A 231 45.63 26.20 4.96
CA PRO A 231 46.25 27.48 5.20
C PRO A 231 47.47 27.29 6.11
N PRO A 232 48.64 27.85 5.76
CA PRO A 232 49.92 27.58 6.43
C PRO A 232 49.92 27.97 7.91
N LYS A 233 48.96 28.78 8.34
CA LYS A 233 48.59 28.95 9.73
C LYS A 233 47.10 28.69 9.87
N PRO A 234 46.65 27.80 10.78
CA PRO A 234 45.26 27.78 11.22
C PRO A 234 44.90 29.21 11.64
N PRO A 235 43.72 29.74 11.30
CA PRO A 235 43.31 31.06 11.78
C PRO A 235 43.23 31.01 13.30
N GLU A 236 44.28 31.50 13.95
CA GLU A 236 44.33 31.67 15.39
C GLU A 236 43.40 32.85 15.70
N VAL A 237 42.16 32.51 16.05
CA VAL A 237 41.17 33.49 16.46
C VAL A 237 41.67 34.08 17.78
N SER A 238 42.24 35.28 17.69
CA SER A 238 42.68 36.07 18.86
C SER A 238 41.60 36.11 19.93
N ASP A 239 41.99 36.02 21.20
CA ASP A 239 41.07 36.08 22.34
C ASP A 239 40.23 37.37 22.35
N GLN A 240 40.74 38.44 21.74
CA GLN A 240 39.97 39.65 21.48
C GLN A 240 38.75 39.35 20.59
N VAL A 241 38.91 38.66 19.46
CA VAL A 241 37.81 38.32 18.55
C VAL A 241 36.76 37.44 19.24
N LYS A 242 37.17 36.54 20.13
CA LYS A 242 36.25 35.73 20.95
C LYS A 242 35.43 36.61 21.89
N LEU A 243 36.06 37.57 22.56
CA LEU A 243 35.40 38.54 23.43
C LEU A 243 34.40 39.40 22.65
N TRP A 244 34.78 39.92 21.48
CA TRP A 244 33.89 40.70 20.60
C TRP A 244 32.67 39.89 20.15
N ARG A 245 32.84 38.60 19.80
CA ARG A 245 31.73 37.70 19.44
C ARG A 245 30.76 37.50 20.61
N TYR A 246 31.29 37.30 21.82
CA TYR A 246 30.49 37.19 23.03
C TYR A 246 29.71 38.49 23.30
N GLN A 247 30.38 39.65 23.30
CA GLN A 247 29.76 40.95 23.52
C GLN A 247 28.66 41.23 22.48
N HIS A 248 28.89 40.90 21.21
CA HIS A 248 27.90 41.09 20.15
C HIS A 248 26.69 40.16 20.31
N ALA A 249 26.90 38.89 20.69
CA ALA A 249 25.80 37.97 20.98
C ALA A 249 24.97 38.45 22.19
N GLN A 250 25.64 38.89 23.25
CA GLN A 250 25.00 39.45 24.45
C GLN A 250 24.20 40.72 24.13
N ALA A 251 24.76 41.64 23.33
CA ALA A 251 24.07 42.87 22.91
C ALA A 251 22.82 42.57 22.07
N LYS A 252 22.89 41.59 21.16
CA LYS A 252 21.72 41.14 20.38
C LYS A 252 20.62 40.57 21.26
N LEU A 253 21.00 39.79 22.26
CA LEU A 253 20.07 39.20 23.23
C LEU A 253 19.37 40.28 24.07
N SER A 254 20.13 41.23 24.61
CA SER A 254 19.56 42.37 25.36
C SER A 254 18.65 43.23 24.48
N ARG A 255 19.04 43.49 23.22
CA ARG A 255 18.22 44.25 22.27
C ARG A 255 16.90 43.53 21.96
N LEU A 256 16.96 42.22 21.74
CA LEU A 256 15.76 41.41 21.50
C LEU A 256 14.81 41.45 22.70
N ALA A 257 15.33 41.34 23.92
CA ALA A 257 14.54 41.45 25.14
C ALA A 257 13.86 42.83 25.26
N GLY A 258 14.59 43.91 24.98
CA GLY A 258 14.06 45.28 25.00
C GLY A 258 12.94 45.51 23.98
N GLU A 259 13.12 45.07 22.73
CA GLU A 259 12.07 45.20 21.70
C GLU A 259 10.86 44.30 21.98
N ALA A 260 11.07 43.09 22.48
CA ALA A 260 9.98 42.21 22.91
C ALA A 260 9.15 42.86 24.02
N ALA A 261 9.80 43.49 25.01
CA ALA A 261 9.13 44.19 26.10
C ALA A 261 8.26 45.36 25.60
N LYS A 262 8.70 46.12 24.59
CA LYS A 262 7.86 47.18 23.97
C LYS A 262 6.57 46.64 23.36
N THR A 263 6.59 45.40 22.89
CA THR A 263 5.39 44.71 22.35
C THR A 263 4.61 43.94 23.41
N GLY A 264 5.01 43.99 24.68
CA GLY A 264 4.40 43.24 25.78
C GLY A 264 4.77 41.76 25.83
N LEU A 265 5.80 41.32 25.08
CA LEU A 265 6.29 39.95 25.06
C LEU A 265 7.48 39.79 26.02
N GLN A 266 7.49 38.70 26.80
CA GLN A 266 8.60 38.35 27.70
C GLN A 266 9.29 37.07 27.22
N ILE A 267 10.63 37.08 27.25
CA ILE A 267 11.44 35.92 26.86
C ILE A 267 11.46 34.92 28.00
N ASN A 268 11.01 33.70 27.74
CA ASN A 268 11.09 32.62 28.72
C ASN A 268 12.53 32.11 28.85
N ILE A 269 13.19 32.47 29.94
CA ILE A 269 14.60 32.11 30.22
C ILE A 269 14.78 30.58 30.33
N GLN A 270 13.81 29.85 30.89
CA GLN A 270 13.90 28.40 31.08
C GLN A 270 13.84 27.61 29.76
N LYS A 271 13.08 28.11 28.78
CA LYS A 271 12.96 27.51 27.45
C LYS A 271 14.03 27.97 26.48
N THR A 272 14.70 29.07 26.78
CA THR A 272 15.76 29.60 25.94
C THR A 272 17.02 28.80 26.21
N GLU A 273 17.60 28.25 25.15
CA GLU A 273 18.82 27.46 25.22
C GLU A 273 19.85 28.06 24.24
N THR A 274 21.13 28.02 24.60
CA THR A 274 22.22 28.53 23.77
C THR A 274 23.11 27.38 23.33
N MET A 275 23.49 27.35 22.06
CA MET A 275 24.44 26.38 21.51
C MET A 275 25.58 27.12 20.82
N ARG A 276 26.80 26.65 21.05
CA ARG A 276 28.02 27.17 20.40
C ARG A 276 28.54 26.16 19.40
N ILE A 277 29.01 26.65 18.27
CA ILE A 277 29.60 25.83 17.22
C ILE A 277 31.09 26.14 17.15
N ASN A 278 31.93 25.12 17.29
CA ASN A 278 33.40 25.19 17.14
C ASN A 278 34.21 26.04 18.16
N GLU A 279 33.65 26.43 19.31
CA GLU A 279 34.31 27.28 20.32
C GLU A 279 34.48 26.56 21.67
N LYS A 280 35.60 26.78 22.38
CA LYS A 280 35.95 26.05 23.63
C LYS A 280 35.85 26.87 24.92
N GLN A 281 35.86 28.21 24.87
CA GLN A 281 35.90 29.08 26.07
C GLN A 281 34.52 29.64 26.46
N ALA A 282 34.33 29.82 27.78
CA ALA A 282 33.04 29.84 28.47
C ALA A 282 32.77 31.16 29.20
N ASN A 283 32.02 32.06 28.55
CA ASN A 283 31.29 33.13 29.23
C ASN A 283 29.80 32.87 28.99
N PRO A 284 29.00 32.46 29.99
CA PRO A 284 27.57 32.22 29.83
C PRO A 284 26.84 33.46 29.32
N LEU A 285 25.81 33.30 28.49
CA LEU A 285 24.95 34.42 28.13
C LEU A 285 23.94 34.67 29.26
N HIS A 286 23.72 35.94 29.56
CA HIS A 286 22.87 36.37 30.68
C HIS A 286 21.62 37.09 30.15
N LEU A 287 20.46 36.83 30.74
CA LEU A 287 19.23 37.60 30.49
C LEU A 287 18.60 37.93 31.84
N GLU A 288 18.38 39.22 32.11
CA GLU A 288 17.84 39.71 33.40
C GLU A 288 18.65 39.19 34.62
N GLY A 289 19.97 39.08 34.48
CA GLY A 289 20.86 38.58 35.54
C GLY A 289 20.84 37.07 35.74
N LYS A 290 20.07 36.31 34.94
CA LYS A 290 20.04 34.83 34.98
C LYS A 290 20.81 34.23 33.82
N ASN A 291 21.50 33.12 34.08
CA ASN A 291 22.28 32.40 33.09
C ASN A 291 21.36 31.58 32.19
N ILE A 292 21.56 31.66 30.88
CA ILE A 292 20.88 30.82 29.90
C ILE A 292 21.56 29.44 29.86
N LYS A 293 20.75 28.38 29.74
CA LYS A 293 21.23 27.00 29.66
C LYS A 293 21.98 26.75 28.35
N GLU A 294 23.20 26.22 28.47
CA GLU A 294 23.99 25.79 27.32
C GLU A 294 23.66 24.35 26.94
N VAL A 295 23.42 24.10 25.64
CA VAL A 295 23.11 22.78 25.09
C VAL A 295 24.07 22.42 23.96
N ASN A 296 24.46 21.15 23.92
CA ASN A 296 25.33 20.62 22.86
C ASN A 296 24.54 20.30 21.57
N LYS A 297 23.24 20.05 21.69
CA LYS A 297 22.34 19.74 20.58
C LYS A 297 20.95 20.27 20.85
N PHE A 298 20.25 20.69 19.80
CA PHE A 298 18.83 21.03 19.89
C PHE A 298 18.11 20.64 18.60
N THR A 299 16.78 20.52 18.69
CA THR A 299 15.95 20.23 17.51
C THR A 299 15.36 21.53 16.99
N TYR A 300 15.67 21.86 15.73
CA TYR A 300 15.14 23.03 15.05
C TYR A 300 14.31 22.59 13.84
N LEU A 301 13.02 22.96 13.82
CA LEU A 301 12.09 22.63 12.73
C LEU A 301 12.10 21.14 12.32
N GLY A 302 12.32 20.26 13.29
CA GLY A 302 12.35 18.80 13.10
C GLY A 302 13.73 18.19 12.81
N SER A 303 14.76 19.01 12.55
CA SER A 303 16.15 18.58 12.34
C SER A 303 16.99 18.77 13.60
N VAL A 304 17.88 17.83 13.90
CA VAL A 304 18.81 17.94 15.05
C VAL A 304 20.06 18.68 14.61
N VAL A 305 20.37 19.78 15.29
CA VAL A 305 21.62 20.52 15.10
C VAL A 305 22.55 20.21 16.27
N ASP A 306 23.81 19.92 15.96
CA ASP A 306 24.85 19.58 16.94
C ASP A 306 25.97 20.63 16.95
N LYS A 307 26.68 20.74 18.08
CA LYS A 307 27.78 21.71 18.30
C LYS A 307 28.94 21.57 17.32
N HIS A 308 29.11 20.39 16.72
CA HIS A 308 30.16 20.15 15.74
C HIS A 308 29.76 20.65 14.33
N GLY A 309 28.52 21.11 14.14
CA GLY A 309 28.01 21.64 12.86
C GLY A 309 27.83 20.57 11.78
N GLY A 310 28.00 19.29 12.12
CA GLY A 310 27.86 18.17 11.19
C GLY A 310 26.41 17.66 11.07
N THR A 311 26.10 17.04 9.93
CA THR A 311 24.78 16.42 9.67
C THR A 311 24.64 15.00 10.23
N GLU A 312 25.72 14.44 10.78
CA GLU A 312 25.75 13.04 11.21
C GLU A 312 24.73 12.73 12.31
N GLU A 313 24.57 13.63 13.29
CA GLU A 313 23.64 13.44 14.40
C GLU A 313 22.17 13.56 13.94
N ASP A 314 21.88 14.44 12.97
CA ASP A 314 20.56 14.50 12.35
C ASP A 314 20.23 13.23 11.58
N ILE A 315 21.19 12.72 10.80
CA ILE A 315 21.03 11.47 10.04
C ILE A 315 20.78 10.30 11.00
N LYS A 316 21.55 10.22 12.10
CA LYS A 316 21.35 9.22 13.16
C LYS A 316 19.97 9.35 13.79
N SER A 317 19.55 10.57 14.14
CA SER A 317 18.23 10.85 14.73
C SER A 317 17.09 10.42 13.80
N ARG A 318 17.14 10.79 12.51
CA ARG A 318 16.12 10.42 11.51
C ARG A 318 16.08 8.93 11.24
N THR A 319 17.25 8.29 11.16
CA THR A 319 17.36 6.84 11.02
C THR A 319 16.76 6.12 12.23
N ASN A 320 17.02 6.62 13.45
CA ASN A 320 16.45 6.07 14.66
C ASN A 320 14.93 6.27 14.73
N LYS A 321 14.40 7.44 14.36
CA LYS A 321 12.94 7.67 14.26
C LYS A 321 12.28 6.68 13.31
N ALA A 322 12.86 6.46 12.13
CA ALA A 322 12.38 5.45 11.19
C ALA A 322 12.47 4.03 11.78
N ARG A 323 13.58 3.69 12.43
CA ARG A 323 13.76 2.40 13.12
C ARG A 323 12.73 2.21 14.24
N PHE A 324 12.42 3.24 15.02
CA PHE A 324 11.39 3.18 16.07
C PHE A 324 10.00 2.97 15.48
N ALA A 325 9.64 3.69 14.41
CA ALA A 325 8.38 3.49 13.69
C ALA A 325 8.28 2.08 13.10
N PHE A 326 9.37 1.53 12.57
CA PHE A 326 9.38 0.15 12.09
C PHE A 326 9.36 -0.87 13.23
N ASN A 327 10.00 -0.57 14.36
CA ASN A 327 9.96 -1.42 15.53
C ASN A 327 8.58 -1.45 16.19
N SER A 328 7.83 -0.34 16.20
CA SER A 328 6.45 -0.33 16.71
C SER A 328 5.50 -1.13 15.82
N LEU A 329 5.84 -1.32 14.54
CA LEU A 329 5.12 -2.21 13.62
C LEU A 329 5.59 -3.67 13.72
N ARG A 330 6.63 -4.01 14.50
CA ARG A 330 7.07 -5.40 14.66
C ARG A 330 5.97 -6.34 15.14
N PRO A 331 5.11 -6.01 16.12
CA PRO A 331 4.02 -6.90 16.52
C PRO A 331 3.03 -7.17 15.38
N ILE A 332 2.82 -6.19 14.50
CA ILE A 332 1.96 -6.32 13.30
C ILE A 332 2.64 -7.20 12.26
N TRP A 333 3.93 -6.97 11.99
CA TRP A 333 4.71 -7.77 11.04
C TRP A 333 5.00 -9.20 11.53
N ASN A 334 5.08 -9.39 12.84
CA ASN A 334 5.24 -10.69 13.49
C ASN A 334 3.89 -11.33 13.87
N SER A 335 2.77 -10.63 13.67
CA SER A 335 1.44 -11.18 13.91
C SER A 335 1.18 -12.26 12.86
N SER A 336 0.89 -13.47 13.33
CA SER A 336 0.43 -14.58 12.50
C SER A 336 -0.84 -14.26 11.71
N THR A 337 -1.59 -13.24 12.13
CA THR A 337 -2.84 -12.79 11.50
C THR A 337 -2.62 -11.94 10.25
N LEU A 338 -1.49 -11.21 10.16
CA LEU A 338 -1.15 -10.29 9.06
C LEU A 338 0.10 -10.71 8.29
N SER A 339 0.77 -11.76 8.73
CA SER A 339 1.82 -12.40 7.98
C SER A 339 1.30 -12.78 6.60
N ILE A 340 1.87 -12.18 5.55
CA ILE A 340 1.72 -12.64 4.16
C ILE A 340 2.61 -13.87 3.91
N HIS A 341 3.17 -14.47 4.97
CA HIS A 341 3.01 -15.91 5.04
C HIS A 341 1.56 -16.17 5.43
N GLY A 342 0.67 -16.08 4.42
CA GLY A 342 -0.48 -16.96 4.41
C GLY A 342 0.02 -18.32 4.87
N PRO A 343 -0.78 -19.06 5.69
CA PRO A 343 -0.36 -20.32 6.26
C PRO A 343 0.50 -20.99 5.21
N ARG A 344 1.77 -21.33 5.53
CA ARG A 344 2.55 -22.25 4.67
C ARG A 344 1.50 -23.18 4.11
N PRO A 345 1.37 -23.41 2.79
CA PRO A 345 0.27 -24.22 2.33
C PRO A 345 0.44 -25.61 2.96
N TYR A 346 -0.07 -25.81 4.19
CA TYR A 346 -1.14 -26.70 4.49
C TYR A 346 -2.02 -26.48 3.29
N PRO A 347 -1.93 -27.40 2.34
CA PRO A 347 -2.85 -27.37 1.25
C PRO A 347 -4.19 -27.21 1.93
N THR A 348 -4.98 -26.20 1.55
CA THR A 348 -6.43 -26.39 1.64
C THR A 348 -6.65 -27.84 1.23
N ARG A 349 -7.32 -28.67 2.05
CA ARG A 349 -7.33 -30.13 1.82
C ARG A 349 -7.61 -30.48 0.33
N SER A 350 -8.38 -29.63 -0.35
CA SER A 350 -8.61 -29.61 -1.80
C SER A 350 -7.36 -29.53 -2.70
N CYS A 351 -6.32 -28.79 -2.32
CA CYS A 351 -5.05 -28.64 -3.04
C CYS A 351 -4.07 -29.78 -2.74
N GLY A 352 -4.12 -30.36 -1.53
CA GLY A 352 -3.20 -31.42 -1.11
C GLY A 352 -3.48 -32.69 -1.88
N ASP A 353 -4.75 -33.07 -1.94
CA ASP A 353 -5.24 -34.19 -2.73
C ASP A 353 -5.06 -33.94 -4.24
N ALA A 354 -5.25 -32.71 -4.72
CA ALA A 354 -4.97 -32.38 -6.12
C ALA A 354 -3.47 -32.58 -6.49
N GLN A 355 -2.57 -32.17 -5.61
CA GLN A 355 -1.13 -32.27 -5.80
C GLN A 355 -0.62 -33.71 -5.66
N ILE A 356 -1.23 -34.52 -4.78
CA ILE A 356 -0.91 -35.95 -4.63
C ILE A 356 -1.28 -36.72 -5.89
N GLY A 357 -2.48 -36.49 -6.44
CA GLY A 357 -2.86 -37.11 -7.70
C GLY A 357 -1.90 -36.74 -8.83
N HIS A 358 -1.42 -35.49 -8.85
CA HIS A 358 -0.41 -35.06 -9.83
C HIS A 358 0.93 -35.80 -9.63
N THR A 359 1.41 -35.93 -8.39
CA THR A 359 2.64 -36.65 -8.05
C THR A 359 2.55 -38.15 -8.36
N LEU A 360 1.41 -38.80 -8.09
CA LEU A 360 1.19 -40.22 -8.39
C LEU A 360 1.00 -40.51 -9.90
N ARG A 361 0.69 -39.50 -10.71
CA ARG A 361 0.62 -39.60 -12.19
C ARG A 361 1.95 -39.35 -12.90
N LYS A 362 2.98 -38.85 -12.20
CA LYS A 362 4.33 -38.67 -12.75
C LYS A 362 5.03 -40.01 -12.99
N PRO A 363 5.99 -40.11 -13.92
CA PRO A 363 6.74 -41.35 -14.15
C PRO A 363 7.49 -41.78 -12.89
N PRO A 364 7.73 -43.09 -12.68
CA PRO A 364 8.41 -43.62 -11.49
C PRO A 364 9.88 -43.17 -11.34
N THR A 365 10.47 -42.63 -12.40
CA THR A 365 11.79 -42.01 -12.40
C THR A 365 11.81 -40.57 -11.85
N ASP A 366 10.65 -39.94 -11.67
CA ASP A 366 10.57 -38.56 -11.17
C ASP A 366 10.89 -38.52 -9.66
N ILE A 367 11.88 -37.70 -9.29
CA ILE A 367 12.36 -37.49 -7.91
C ILE A 367 11.21 -37.14 -6.96
N THR A 368 10.20 -36.41 -7.43
CA THR A 368 9.05 -36.02 -6.59
C THR A 368 8.14 -37.21 -6.26
N ARG A 369 7.99 -38.16 -7.18
CA ARG A 369 7.26 -39.42 -6.93
C ARG A 369 8.08 -40.37 -6.06
N GLN A 370 9.37 -40.49 -6.33
CA GLN A 370 10.29 -41.30 -5.51
C GLN A 370 10.33 -40.80 -4.07
N SER A 371 10.39 -39.48 -3.86
CA SER A 371 10.39 -38.87 -2.53
C SER A 371 9.12 -39.16 -1.73
N LEU A 372 7.97 -39.30 -2.41
CA LEU A 372 6.69 -39.66 -1.78
C LEU A 372 6.66 -41.13 -1.33
N GLU A 373 7.30 -42.01 -2.10
CA GLU A 373 7.35 -43.46 -1.83
C GLU A 373 8.53 -43.86 -0.93
N TRP A 374 9.53 -42.99 -0.78
CA TRP A 374 10.76 -43.26 -0.06
C TRP A 374 10.53 -43.44 1.44
N ASN A 375 10.93 -44.61 1.95
CA ASN A 375 10.98 -44.90 3.37
C ASN A 375 12.41 -44.70 3.89
N PRO A 376 12.67 -43.69 4.75
CA PRO A 376 14.01 -43.43 5.24
C PRO A 376 14.48 -44.57 6.16
N GLN A 377 15.56 -45.25 5.76
CA GLN A 377 16.20 -46.30 6.55
C GLN A 377 17.04 -45.69 7.69
N GLY A 378 16.98 -46.26 8.89
CA GLY A 378 17.82 -45.88 10.04
C GLY A 378 17.12 -45.15 11.20
N LYS A 379 17.88 -44.87 12.27
CA LYS A 379 17.37 -44.22 13.49
C LYS A 379 17.14 -42.71 13.27
N ARG A 380 15.96 -42.22 13.68
CA ARG A 380 15.56 -40.80 13.58
C ARG A 380 16.43 -39.92 14.51
N LYS A 381 17.05 -38.85 13.98
CA LYS A 381 17.76 -37.83 14.78
C LYS A 381 16.80 -37.04 15.70
N VAL A 382 17.26 -36.70 16.90
CA VAL A 382 16.52 -35.88 17.88
C VAL A 382 16.21 -34.51 17.28
N GLY A 383 14.97 -34.03 17.43
CA GLY A 383 14.49 -32.76 16.87
C GLY A 383 13.78 -32.85 15.50
N ARG A 384 13.93 -33.95 14.73
CA ARG A 384 13.17 -34.14 13.47
C ARG A 384 11.70 -34.47 13.77
N PRO A 385 10.71 -33.76 13.19
CA PRO A 385 9.28 -34.08 13.37
C PRO A 385 8.98 -35.58 13.14
N LYS A 386 8.17 -36.17 14.03
CA LYS A 386 7.80 -37.60 13.98
C LYS A 386 6.86 -37.92 12.81
N GLN A 387 6.08 -36.93 12.40
CA GLN A 387 5.17 -37.00 11.27
C GLN A 387 5.91 -36.77 9.95
N THR A 388 5.76 -37.70 9.02
CA THR A 388 6.15 -37.52 7.62
C THR A 388 4.89 -37.31 6.80
N TRP A 389 5.01 -36.61 5.68
CA TRP A 389 3.86 -36.31 4.82
C TRP A 389 3.12 -37.58 4.39
N ARG A 390 3.85 -38.67 4.09
CA ARG A 390 3.26 -40.00 3.79
C ARG A 390 2.46 -40.58 4.96
N ARG A 391 2.93 -40.45 6.21
CA ARG A 391 2.23 -41.00 7.39
C ARG A 391 0.97 -40.23 7.74
N SER A 392 0.99 -38.91 7.57
CA SER A 392 -0.21 -38.08 7.72
C SER A 392 -1.28 -38.49 6.69
N MET A 393 -0.88 -38.72 5.44
CA MET A 393 -1.80 -39.15 4.39
C MET A 393 -2.32 -40.58 4.57
N GLU A 394 -1.46 -41.54 4.93
CA GLU A 394 -1.90 -42.91 5.21
C GLU A 394 -2.91 -42.97 6.36
N ALA A 395 -2.79 -42.08 7.35
CA ALA A 395 -3.78 -41.96 8.42
C ALA A 395 -5.13 -41.41 7.90
N GLU A 396 -5.11 -40.35 7.07
CA GLU A 396 -6.31 -39.75 6.48
C GLU A 396 -7.05 -40.71 5.53
N ILE A 397 -6.30 -41.44 4.70
CA ILE A 397 -6.86 -42.43 3.77
C ILE A 397 -7.46 -43.61 4.53
N ARG A 398 -6.82 -44.03 5.63
CA ARG A 398 -7.35 -45.06 6.52
C ARG A 398 -8.63 -44.60 7.23
N SER A 399 -8.73 -43.33 7.63
CA SER A 399 -9.99 -42.77 8.16
C SER A 399 -11.10 -42.68 7.11
N ALA A 400 -10.75 -42.54 5.82
CA ALA A 400 -11.69 -42.59 4.70
C ALA A 400 -12.00 -44.02 4.22
N GLY A 401 -11.52 -45.06 4.93
CA GLY A 401 -11.81 -46.47 4.65
C GLY A 401 -11.14 -47.02 3.39
N ARG A 402 -10.07 -46.39 2.90
CA ARG A 402 -9.36 -46.82 1.67
C ARG A 402 -7.93 -47.27 1.98
N THR A 403 -7.34 -48.00 1.04
CA THR A 403 -5.92 -48.38 1.09
C THR A 403 -5.06 -47.49 0.19
N TRP A 404 -3.76 -47.40 0.49
CA TRP A 404 -2.80 -46.64 -0.32
C TRP A 404 -2.69 -47.18 -1.76
N THR A 405 -2.90 -48.48 -1.95
CA THR A 405 -2.90 -49.16 -3.25
C THR A 405 -4.10 -48.77 -4.10
N GLU A 406 -5.29 -48.69 -3.52
CA GLU A 406 -6.50 -48.21 -4.20
C GLU A 406 -6.37 -46.75 -4.59
N LEU A 407 -5.80 -45.92 -3.71
CA LEU A 407 -5.52 -44.51 -4.00
C LEU A 407 -4.63 -44.33 -5.23
N LYS A 408 -3.56 -45.15 -5.37
CA LYS A 408 -2.68 -45.11 -6.54
C LYS A 408 -3.40 -45.49 -7.83
N SER A 409 -4.31 -46.45 -7.77
CA SER A 409 -5.14 -46.87 -8.90
C SER A 409 -6.11 -45.76 -9.31
N ASP A 410 -6.82 -45.19 -8.35
CA ASP A 410 -7.78 -44.11 -8.57
C ASP A 410 -7.11 -42.81 -9.03
N ALA A 411 -5.86 -42.55 -8.63
CA ALA A 411 -5.09 -41.39 -9.08
C ALA A 411 -4.81 -41.39 -10.59
N GLN A 412 -4.74 -42.56 -11.23
CA GLN A 412 -4.55 -42.65 -12.69
C GLN A 412 -5.79 -42.21 -13.45
N ASN A 413 -6.98 -42.40 -12.89
CA ASN A 413 -8.24 -41.99 -13.50
C ASN A 413 -8.70 -40.63 -12.95
N ARG A 414 -8.63 -39.57 -13.78
CA ARG A 414 -8.97 -38.19 -13.37
C ARG A 414 -10.39 -38.02 -12.82
N VAL A 415 -11.37 -38.81 -13.29
CA VAL A 415 -12.77 -38.72 -12.83
C VAL A 415 -12.91 -39.38 -11.46
N ARG A 416 -12.33 -40.57 -11.28
CA ARG A 416 -12.28 -41.23 -9.97
C ARG A 416 -11.49 -40.42 -8.95
N TRP A 417 -10.37 -39.84 -9.35
CA TRP A 417 -9.57 -38.96 -8.50
C TRP A 417 -10.34 -37.74 -7.99
N ARG A 418 -11.18 -37.12 -8.84
CA ARG A 418 -12.03 -36.00 -8.40
C ARG A 418 -13.01 -36.43 -7.30
N GLY A 419 -13.61 -37.61 -7.43
CA GLY A 419 -14.48 -38.17 -6.38
C GLY A 419 -13.73 -38.45 -5.08
N VAL A 420 -12.52 -39.02 -5.16
CA VAL A 420 -11.66 -39.29 -4.00
C VAL A 420 -11.22 -38.00 -3.30
N ALA A 421 -10.75 -37.01 -4.06
CA ALA A 421 -10.33 -35.73 -3.52
C ALA A 421 -11.49 -34.98 -2.84
N LEU A 422 -12.70 -35.03 -3.41
CA LEU A 422 -13.88 -34.41 -2.79
C LEU A 422 -14.29 -35.12 -1.49
N ALA A 423 -14.20 -36.45 -1.44
CA ALA A 423 -14.51 -37.22 -0.23
C ALA A 423 -13.52 -36.93 0.92
N LEU A 424 -12.22 -36.88 0.63
CA LEU A 424 -11.16 -36.55 1.60
C LEU A 424 -11.26 -35.09 2.11
N CYS A 425 -11.79 -34.18 1.28
CA CYS A 425 -12.07 -32.80 1.70
C CYS A 425 -13.28 -32.67 2.63
N SER A 426 -14.21 -33.63 2.60
CA SER A 426 -15.49 -33.56 3.31
C SER A 426 -15.44 -34.11 4.74
N SER A 427 -14.42 -34.91 5.08
CA SER A 427 -14.27 -35.59 6.38
C SER A 427 -13.44 -34.78 7.40
N GLY A 428 -13.57 -33.45 7.41
CA GLY A 428 -12.91 -32.60 8.40
C GLY A 428 -13.83 -32.32 9.59
N ASP A 429 -13.57 -32.98 10.72
CA ASP A 429 -14.19 -32.66 12.00
C ASP A 429 -14.05 -31.16 12.32
N PRO A 430 -15.12 -30.48 12.76
CA PRO A 430 -15.13 -29.04 13.05
C PRO A 430 -14.51 -28.66 14.40
N GLU A 431 -13.87 -29.57 15.12
CA GLU A 431 -13.25 -29.29 16.43
C GLU A 431 -11.77 -29.74 16.46
N ALA A 432 -10.87 -28.81 16.16
CA ALA A 432 -9.46 -28.82 16.59
C ALA A 432 -8.86 -27.41 16.54
#